data_AF-A0A1B6GMI7-F1
#
_entry.id   AF-A0A1B6GMI7-F1
#
_cell.length_a   1.000
_cell.length_b   1.000
_cell.length_c   1.000
_cell.angle_alpha   90.00
_cell.angle_beta   90.00
_cell.angle_gamma   90.00
#
_symmetry.space_group_name_H-M   'P 1'
#
loop_
_entity.id
_entity.type
_entity.pdbx_description
1 polymer ?
#
loop_
_entity_poly.entity_id
_entity_poly.type
_entity_poly.pdbx_seq_one_letter_code
_entity_poly.pdbx_strand_id
1 'polypeptide(L)'
;GQFSIHYSVRAGWPSWTAEFVASSLFYSIMSGKVINFGAGPSKLPEEVMLEVQRELLQYGQTGISVIEMSHRSPEYEDLNNSTQQLARKLLNIPDNYSVLFMQGGGTGLFCAVAMNLMSRSGKADYIVTGSWSAKAAK
;
A
#
# COMPACT_ATOMS: atom_id res chain seq x y z
N GLY A 1 23.47 -33.18 -2.61
CA GLY A 1 24.15 -32.43 -3.68
C GLY A 1 24.29 -30.99 -3.24
N GLN A 2 25.50 -30.44 -3.25
CA GLN A 2 25.73 -29.04 -2.93
C GLN A 2 25.22 -28.17 -4.08
N PHE A 3 24.24 -27.30 -3.81
CA PHE A 3 23.88 -26.22 -4.73
C PHE A 3 24.82 -25.05 -4.49
N SER A 4 25.65 -24.72 -5.46
CA SER A 4 26.45 -23.48 -5.47
C SER A 4 25.69 -22.42 -6.26
N ILE A 5 25.38 -21.28 -5.63
CA ILE A 5 24.75 -20.13 -6.29
C ILE A 5 25.87 -19.17 -6.68
N HIS A 6 26.11 -19.01 -7.99
CA HIS A 6 27.00 -17.98 -8.50
C HIS A 6 26.18 -16.70 -8.74
N TYR A 7 26.46 -15.64 -7.98
CA TYR A 7 25.97 -14.30 -8.25
C TYR A 7 27.13 -13.40 -8.66
N SER A 8 26.87 -12.47 -9.59
CA SER A 8 27.82 -11.45 -10.03
C SER A 8 27.33 -10.09 -9.54
N VAL A 9 28.20 -9.38 -8.81
CA VAL A 9 27.94 -8.03 -8.31
C VAL A 9 28.35 -7.05 -9.41
N ARG A 10 27.47 -6.11 -9.76
CA ARG A 10 27.81 -5.03 -10.69
C ARG A 10 29.02 -4.25 -10.14
N ALA A 11 30.00 -3.97 -11.00
CA ALA A 11 31.18 -3.19 -10.64
C ALA A 11 30.75 -1.83 -10.04
N GLY A 12 31.31 -1.49 -8.87
CA GLY A 12 31.07 -0.23 -8.17
C GLY A 12 30.16 -0.31 -6.93
N TRP A 13 29.58 -1.47 -6.63
CA TRP A 13 28.78 -1.65 -5.41
C TRP A 13 29.66 -2.05 -4.21
N PRO A 14 29.39 -1.54 -2.98
CA PRO A 14 30.11 -1.96 -1.79
C PRO A 14 29.97 -3.47 -1.52
N SER A 15 31.02 -4.14 -1.07
CA SER A 15 31.05 -5.61 -0.86
C SER A 15 29.92 -6.14 0.03
N TRP A 16 29.51 -5.38 1.05
CA TRP A 16 28.42 -5.75 1.96
C TRP A 16 27.03 -5.81 1.30
N THR A 17 26.84 -5.14 0.16
CA THR A 17 25.56 -5.18 -0.58
C THR A 17 25.31 -6.56 -1.19
N ALA A 18 26.38 -7.22 -1.62
CA ALA A 18 26.32 -8.56 -2.19
C ALA A 18 25.98 -9.60 -1.12
N GLU A 19 26.58 -9.49 0.06
CA GLU A 19 26.31 -10.35 1.21
C GLU A 19 24.88 -10.18 1.74
N PHE A 20 24.37 -8.95 1.79
CA PHE A 20 22.99 -8.68 2.20
C PHE A 20 21.96 -9.28 1.23
N VAL A 21 22.15 -9.07 -0.08
CA VAL A 21 21.27 -9.63 -1.12
C VAL A 21 21.36 -11.16 -1.13
N ALA A 22 22.56 -11.73 -1.05
CA ALA A 22 22.76 -13.17 -0.97
C ALA A 22 22.13 -13.78 0.29
N SER A 23 22.26 -13.11 1.45
CA SER A 23 21.66 -13.55 2.71
C SER A 23 20.13 -13.52 2.65
N SER A 24 19.53 -12.45 2.13
CA SER A 24 18.07 -12.35 1.98
C SER A 24 17.51 -13.36 0.99
N LEU A 25 18.20 -13.60 -0.15
CA LEU A 25 17.81 -14.61 -1.13
C LEU A 25 17.97 -16.02 -0.56
N PHE A 26 19.09 -16.31 0.11
CA PHE A 26 19.36 -17.59 0.73
C PHE A 26 18.35 -17.92 1.84
N TYR A 27 18.01 -16.95 2.70
CA TYR A 27 16.97 -17.10 3.71
C TYR A 27 15.59 -17.37 3.08
N SER A 28 15.24 -16.69 1.97
CA SER A 28 13.99 -16.95 1.25
C SER A 28 13.95 -18.35 0.61
N ILE A 29 15.08 -18.79 0.03
CA ILE A 29 15.23 -20.13 -0.58
C ILE A 29 15.15 -21.22 0.49
N MET A 30 15.82 -21.03 1.63
CA MET A 30 15.88 -22.02 2.72
C MET A 30 14.58 -22.09 3.54
N SER A 31 13.80 -21.00 3.60
CA SER A 31 12.50 -20.96 4.31
C SER A 31 11.32 -21.43 3.45
N GLY A 32 11.51 -21.67 2.15
CA GLY A 32 10.43 -22.03 1.23
C GLY A 32 9.42 -20.90 1.00
N LYS A 33 9.73 -19.66 1.42
CA LYS A 33 8.84 -18.51 1.26
C LYS A 33 8.88 -18.02 -0.19
N VAL A 34 7.71 -18.01 -0.83
CA VAL A 34 7.52 -17.46 -2.17
C VAL A 34 7.64 -15.94 -2.13
N ILE A 35 8.45 -15.37 -3.03
CA ILE A 35 8.58 -13.93 -3.18
C ILE A 35 7.46 -13.43 -4.10
N ASN A 36 6.53 -12.65 -3.55
CA ASN A 36 5.43 -12.05 -4.30
C ASN A 36 5.86 -10.72 -4.96
N PHE A 37 6.04 -10.74 -6.29
CA PHE A 37 6.31 -9.56 -7.13
C PHE A 37 5.04 -8.99 -7.82
N GLY A 38 3.84 -9.26 -7.27
CA GLY A 38 2.59 -8.77 -7.81
C GLY A 38 2.54 -7.24 -7.94
N ALA A 39 2.07 -6.77 -9.10
CA ALA A 39 1.99 -5.33 -9.43
C ALA A 39 0.75 -4.63 -8.86
N GLY A 40 -0.18 -5.36 -8.23
CA GLY A 40 -1.45 -4.85 -7.73
C GLY A 40 -2.58 -5.88 -7.86
N PRO A 41 -3.15 -6.41 -6.75
CA PRO A 41 -2.66 -6.30 -5.37
C PRO A 41 -1.20 -6.76 -5.22
N SER A 42 -0.53 -6.31 -4.16
CA SER A 42 0.91 -6.52 -3.91
C SER A 42 1.19 -7.07 -2.50
N LYS A 43 2.46 -7.37 -2.20
CA LYS A 43 2.90 -7.93 -0.92
C LYS A 43 2.66 -6.96 0.25
N LEU A 44 2.07 -7.46 1.33
CA LEU A 44 2.04 -6.78 2.63
C LEU A 44 3.24 -7.21 3.51
N PRO A 45 3.71 -6.34 4.43
CA PRO A 45 4.67 -6.74 5.45
C PRO A 45 4.13 -7.89 6.32
N GLU A 46 5.00 -8.82 6.72
CA GLU A 46 4.59 -10.04 7.43
C GLU A 46 4.09 -9.73 8.84
N GLU A 47 4.72 -8.78 9.51
CA GLU A 47 4.35 -8.28 10.82
C GLU A 47 2.91 -7.75 10.86
N VAL A 48 2.47 -7.07 9.80
CA VAL A 48 1.09 -6.55 9.66
C VAL A 48 0.11 -7.72 9.49
N MET A 49 0.45 -8.70 8.65
CA MET A 49 -0.40 -9.88 8.46
C MET A 49 -0.55 -10.69 9.75
N LEU A 50 0.53 -10.83 10.54
CA LEU A 50 0.49 -11.51 11.83
C LEU A 50 -0.35 -10.75 12.87
N GLU A 51 -0.33 -9.42 12.84
CA GLU A 51 -1.19 -8.60 13.70
C GLU A 51 -2.66 -8.74 13.34
N VAL A 52 -3.00 -8.60 12.05
CA VAL A 52 -4.37 -8.84 11.56
C VAL A 52 -4.84 -10.25 11.91
N GLN A 53 -3.98 -11.27 11.77
CA GLN A 53 -4.33 -12.64 12.15
C GLN A 53 -4.67 -12.77 13.64
N ARG A 54 -3.88 -12.13 14.53
CA ARG A 54 -4.12 -12.18 15.98
C ARG A 54 -5.43 -11.49 16.37
N GLU A 55 -5.75 -10.38 15.73
CA GLU A 55 -6.93 -9.56 16.06
C GLU A 55 -8.16 -9.87 15.19
N LEU A 56 -8.09 -10.83 14.28
CA LEU A 56 -9.15 -11.07 13.30
C LEU A 56 -10.50 -11.36 13.96
N LEU A 57 -10.51 -12.15 15.03
CA LEU A 57 -11.74 -12.50 15.74
C LEU A 57 -12.11 -11.48 16.82
N GLN A 58 -11.17 -10.63 17.23
CA GLN A 58 -11.38 -9.63 18.27
C GLN A 58 -10.42 -8.46 18.06
N TYR A 59 -10.98 -7.29 17.75
CA TYR A 59 -10.22 -6.05 17.69
C TYR A 59 -10.01 -5.51 19.10
N GLY A 60 -8.75 -5.42 19.55
CA GLY A 60 -8.41 -4.98 20.90
C GLY A 60 -9.20 -5.72 22.00
N GLN A 61 -10.03 -4.99 22.74
CA GLN A 61 -10.84 -5.52 23.85
C GLN A 61 -12.35 -5.48 23.58
N THR A 62 -12.76 -5.32 22.31
CA THR A 62 -14.17 -5.10 21.93
C THR A 62 -15.02 -6.37 21.97
N GLY A 63 -14.39 -7.55 22.00
CA GLY A 63 -15.08 -8.83 21.93
C GLY A 63 -15.67 -9.19 20.57
N ILE A 64 -15.45 -8.36 19.53
CA ILE A 64 -15.94 -8.58 18.16
C ILE A 64 -14.85 -8.28 17.13
N SER A 65 -14.99 -8.81 15.92
CA SER A 65 -14.08 -8.50 14.83
C SER A 65 -14.26 -7.06 14.33
N VAL A 66 -13.17 -6.45 13.85
CA VAL A 66 -13.23 -5.15 13.15
C VAL A 66 -14.16 -5.18 11.92
N ILE A 67 -14.35 -6.35 11.29
CA ILE A 67 -15.22 -6.48 10.11
C ILE A 67 -16.72 -6.55 10.48
N GLU A 68 -17.03 -6.80 11.74
CA GLU A 68 -18.41 -6.83 12.28
C GLU A 68 -18.78 -5.51 12.96
N MET A 69 -17.77 -4.68 13.23
CA MET A 69 -17.91 -3.41 13.94
C MET A 69 -18.69 -2.38 13.13
N SER A 70 -19.56 -1.63 13.81
CA SER A 70 -20.22 -0.47 13.22
C SER A 70 -19.19 0.59 12.85
N HIS A 71 -19.23 1.10 11.61
CA HIS A 71 -18.41 2.22 11.16
C HIS A 71 -18.68 3.56 11.89
N ARG A 72 -19.63 3.56 12.83
CA ARG A 72 -19.98 4.71 13.69
C ARG A 72 -19.72 4.43 15.17
N SER A 73 -19.12 3.29 15.52
CA SER A 73 -18.73 3.05 16.91
C SER A 73 -17.51 3.90 17.26
N PRO A 74 -17.32 4.28 18.54
CA PRO A 74 -16.15 5.02 18.98
C PRO A 74 -14.83 4.32 18.58
N GLU A 75 -14.79 3.00 18.67
CA GLU A 75 -13.60 2.21 18.36
C GLU A 75 -13.22 2.27 16.88
N TYR A 76 -14.22 2.22 15.98
CA TYR A 76 -13.96 2.41 14.55
C TYR A 76 -13.60 3.86 14.23
N GLU A 77 -14.25 4.83 14.88
CA GLU A 77 -13.95 6.25 14.68
C GLU A 77 -12.50 6.57 15.08
N ASP A 78 -12.04 6.02 16.21
CA ASP A 78 -10.65 6.12 16.67
C ASP A 78 -9.67 5.48 15.69
N LEU A 79 -9.98 4.29 15.15
CA LEU A 79 -9.19 3.62 14.11
C LEU A 79 -9.09 4.49 12.85
N ASN A 80 -10.21 5.02 12.37
CA ASN A 80 -10.27 5.86 11.18
C ASN A 80 -9.50 7.18 11.38
N ASN A 81 -9.67 7.84 12.53
CA ASN A 81 -8.99 9.09 12.87
C ASN A 81 -7.48 8.87 12.99
N SER A 82 -7.05 7.80 13.66
CA SER A 82 -5.63 7.44 13.77
C SER A 82 -5.00 7.15 12.42
N THR A 83 -5.73 6.47 11.53
CA THR A 83 -5.27 6.19 10.15
C THR A 83 -5.09 7.48 9.35
N GLN A 84 -6.03 8.43 9.44
CA GLN A 84 -5.91 9.74 8.79
C GLN A 84 -4.72 10.55 9.34
N GLN A 85 -4.51 10.55 10.66
CA GLN A 85 -3.38 11.24 11.29
C GLN A 85 -2.04 10.62 10.87
N LEU A 86 -1.96 9.30 10.77
CA LEU A 86 -0.76 8.61 10.31
C LEU A 86 -0.44 8.98 8.85
N ALA A 87 -1.44 8.99 7.96
CA ALA A 87 -1.26 9.44 6.58
C ALA A 87 -0.75 10.89 6.51
N ARG A 88 -1.33 11.77 7.33
CA ARG A 88 -0.94 13.19 7.44
C ARG A 88 0.52 13.34 7.86
N LYS A 89 0.93 12.58 8.89
CA LYS A 89 2.30 12.57 9.41
C LYS A 89 3.31 12.02 8.39
N LEU A 90 3.00 10.89 7.74
CA LEU A 90 3.92 10.22 6.81
C LEU A 90 4.12 11.02 5.51
N LEU A 91 3.07 11.67 5.04
CA LEU A 91 3.08 12.41 3.77
C LEU A 91 3.22 13.93 3.94
N ASN A 92 3.40 14.41 5.17
CA ASN A 92 3.48 15.84 5.52
C ASN A 92 2.30 16.67 4.94
N ILE A 93 1.07 16.17 5.10
CA ILE A 93 -0.13 16.84 4.58
C ILE A 93 -0.50 18.00 5.53
N PRO A 94 -0.67 19.25 5.03
CA PRO A 94 -1.01 20.38 5.88
C PRO A 94 -2.49 20.38 6.29
N ASP A 95 -2.82 21.16 7.33
CA ASP A 95 -4.15 21.16 7.97
C ASP A 95 -5.27 21.69 7.07
N ASN A 96 -4.94 22.43 6.02
CA ASN A 96 -5.90 22.93 5.04
C ASN A 96 -6.31 21.88 3.98
N TYR A 97 -5.92 20.60 4.15
CA TYR A 97 -6.32 19.48 3.30
C TYR A 97 -7.06 18.39 4.08
N SER A 98 -8.11 17.87 3.46
CA SER A 98 -8.86 16.72 3.95
C SER A 98 -8.28 15.40 3.42
N VAL A 99 -8.30 14.35 4.25
CA VAL A 99 -7.97 12.98 3.86
C VAL A 99 -9.28 12.21 3.69
N LEU A 100 -9.49 11.58 2.53
CA LEU A 100 -10.71 10.85 2.21
C LEU A 100 -10.39 9.39 1.88
N PHE A 101 -11.07 8.46 2.54
CA PHE A 101 -11.06 7.05 2.16
C PHE A 101 -12.29 6.75 1.31
N MET A 102 -12.07 6.41 0.03
CA MET A 102 -13.14 6.22 -0.95
C MET A 102 -13.03 4.87 -1.64
N GLN A 103 -14.19 4.31 -2.00
CA GLN A 103 -14.28 3.12 -2.84
C GLN A 103 -14.10 3.46 -4.33
N GLY A 104 -13.96 2.43 -5.19
CA GLY A 104 -13.81 2.59 -6.64
C GLY A 104 -12.36 2.67 -7.14
N GLY A 105 -11.39 2.78 -6.23
CA GLY A 105 -9.96 2.77 -6.52
C GLY A 105 -9.51 3.90 -7.46
N GLY A 106 -8.26 3.82 -7.95
CA GLY A 106 -7.69 4.86 -8.81
C GLY A 106 -8.47 5.09 -10.10
N THR A 107 -9.09 4.04 -10.67
CA THR A 107 -9.90 4.17 -11.90
C THR A 107 -11.23 4.91 -11.63
N GLY A 108 -11.89 4.67 -10.49
CA GLY A 108 -13.11 5.41 -10.13
C GLY A 108 -12.85 6.92 -10.01
N LEU A 109 -11.65 7.30 -9.58
CA LEU A 109 -11.27 8.71 -9.45
C LEU A 109 -11.00 9.42 -10.77
N PHE A 110 -10.74 8.71 -11.87
CA PHE A 110 -10.56 9.33 -13.19
C PHE A 110 -11.79 10.18 -13.58
N CYS A 111 -12.99 9.65 -13.34
CA CYS A 111 -14.24 10.35 -13.61
C CYS A 111 -14.62 11.32 -12.47
N ALA A 112 -14.48 10.87 -11.20
CA ALA A 112 -14.93 11.65 -10.05
C ALA A 112 -14.23 13.02 -9.95
N VAL A 113 -12.93 13.09 -10.23
CA VAL A 113 -12.18 14.36 -10.22
C VAL A 113 -12.71 15.30 -11.30
N ALA A 114 -12.87 14.81 -12.53
CA ALA A 114 -13.37 15.59 -13.64
C ALA A 114 -14.79 16.12 -13.35
N MET A 115 -15.72 15.27 -12.93
CA MET A 115 -17.12 15.67 -12.67
C MET A 115 -17.25 16.73 -11.57
N ASN A 116 -16.40 16.69 -10.55
CA ASN A 116 -16.46 17.67 -9.45
C ASN A 116 -15.78 19.00 -9.78
N LEU A 117 -14.79 19.03 -10.68
CA LEU A 117 -13.98 20.22 -10.94
C LEU A 117 -14.27 20.91 -12.30
N MET A 118 -14.78 20.18 -13.29
CA MET A 118 -15.03 20.72 -14.64
C MET A 118 -16.13 21.77 -14.69
N SER A 119 -16.98 21.90 -13.67
CA SER A 119 -18.06 22.89 -13.62
C SER A 119 -17.57 24.34 -13.76
N ARG A 120 -16.28 24.61 -13.51
CA ARG A 120 -15.69 25.95 -13.62
C ARG A 120 -15.33 26.37 -15.04
N SER A 121 -14.87 25.43 -15.88
CA SER A 121 -14.31 25.73 -17.22
C SER A 121 -14.92 24.91 -18.36
N GLY A 122 -15.65 23.83 -18.04
CA GLY A 122 -16.14 22.83 -18.99
C GLY A 122 -15.04 22.02 -19.68
N LYS A 123 -13.78 22.14 -19.23
CA LYS A 123 -12.62 21.49 -19.85
C LYS A 123 -11.69 20.89 -18.78
N ALA A 124 -11.05 19.77 -19.11
CA ALA A 124 -10.04 19.13 -18.29
C ALA A 124 -8.76 18.93 -19.13
N ASP A 125 -7.63 19.42 -18.62
CA ASP A 125 -6.32 19.24 -19.24
C ASP A 125 -5.61 18.02 -18.64
N TYR A 126 -5.04 17.17 -19.50
CA TYR A 126 -4.34 15.94 -19.10
C TYR A 126 -2.90 15.94 -19.59
N ILE A 127 -1.97 15.55 -18.73
CA ILE A 127 -0.59 15.24 -19.11
C ILE A 127 -0.49 13.72 -19.34
N VAL A 128 -0.37 13.31 -20.61
CA VAL A 128 -0.37 11.89 -21.00
C VAL A 128 1.06 11.36 -21.08
N THR A 129 1.39 10.45 -20.17
CA THR A 129 2.75 9.89 -19.96
C THR A 129 2.79 8.37 -19.99
N GLY A 130 1.66 7.67 -20.10
CA GLY A 130 1.60 6.22 -20.16
C GLY A 130 0.18 5.67 -20.09
N SER A 131 0.06 4.36 -19.87
CA SER A 131 -1.21 3.64 -19.94
C SER A 131 -2.28 4.18 -18.98
N TRP A 132 -1.89 4.60 -17.76
CA TRP A 132 -2.84 5.10 -16.76
C TRP A 132 -3.38 6.49 -17.11
N SER A 133 -2.52 7.43 -17.48
CA SER A 133 -2.94 8.78 -17.88
C SER A 133 -3.70 8.78 -19.20
N ALA A 134 -3.32 7.92 -20.15
CA ALA A 134 -4.09 7.70 -21.38
C ALA A 134 -5.48 7.09 -21.11
N LYS A 135 -5.62 6.25 -20.08
CA LYS A 135 -6.93 5.70 -19.66
C LYS A 135 -7.80 6.76 -18.97
N ALA A 136 -7.20 7.66 -18.18
CA ALA A 136 -7.93 8.73 -17.51
C ALA A 136 -8.44 9.81 -18.49
N ALA A 137 -7.71 10.05 -19.58
CA ALA A 137 -8.03 11.08 -20.57
C ALA A 137 -9.08 10.65 -21.62
N LYS A 138 -9.56 9.40 -21.58
CA LYS A 138 -10.58 8.85 -22.49
C LYS A 138 -11.94 8.83 -21.82
#